data_AF-A0A382N8K9-F1
#
_entry.id   AF-A0A382N8K9-F1
#
_cell.length_a   1.000
_cell.length_b   1.000
_cell.length_c   1.000
_cell.angle_alpha   90.00
_cell.angle_beta   90.00
_cell.angle_gamma   90.00
#
_symmetry.space_group_name_H-M   'P 1'
#
loop_
_entity.id
_entity.type
_entity.pdbx_description
1 polymer ?
#
loop_
_entity_poly.entity_id
_entity_poly.type
_entity_poly.pdbx_seq_one_letter_code
_entity_poly.pdbx_strand_id
1 'polypeptide(L)'
;MLENIRDKARDNLYKNLMDLGIECEMSKRGIRADKLQNPWHRKSLGVIKINSDSPIEFINIIKQDRSKDSPPRWWYYFAIPDKSVQSKSNQIEVKSIRKKTFPVFGKVKSIEWKHNNYSENLANKFTQDNDINSLAMDIGNVKIQSVNKDFSEYTFTGYTIEIERKTGDNKTLSLNINQWNTLNKIANICLN
;
A
#
# COMPACT_ATOMS: atom_id res chain seq x y z
N MET A 1 -16.80 12.70 22.48
CA MET A 1 -16.50 14.00 21.83
C MET A 1 -15.28 13.95 20.89
N LEU A 2 -14.18 13.27 21.22
CA LEU A 2 -12.98 13.14 20.36
C LEU A 2 -13.15 12.25 19.10
N GLU A 3 -14.16 11.37 19.06
CA GLU A 3 -14.38 10.44 17.95
C GLU A 3 -14.83 11.11 16.64
N ASN A 4 -15.57 12.23 16.72
CA ASN A 4 -16.10 12.93 15.55
C ASN A 4 -15.06 13.78 14.82
N ILE A 5 -13.88 14.03 15.42
CA ILE A 5 -12.77 14.82 14.84
C ILE A 5 -11.67 13.89 14.29
N ARG A 6 -11.77 12.58 14.57
CA ARG A 6 -10.76 11.60 14.16
C ARG A 6 -10.83 11.34 12.65
N ASP A 7 -9.65 11.19 12.05
CA ASP A 7 -9.54 10.74 10.67
C ASP A 7 -10.12 9.33 10.51
N LYS A 8 -11.08 9.18 9.59
CA LYS A 8 -11.83 7.94 9.36
C LYS A 8 -11.25 7.07 8.23
N ALA A 9 -10.06 7.36 7.70
CA ALA A 9 -9.48 6.59 6.60
C ALA A 9 -9.34 5.09 6.93
N ARG A 10 -8.93 4.76 8.16
CA ARG A 10 -8.87 3.37 8.63
C ARG A 10 -10.26 2.75 8.72
N ASP A 11 -11.18 3.44 9.38
CA ASP A 11 -12.55 2.96 9.62
C ASP A 11 -13.30 2.74 8.28
N ASN A 12 -13.11 3.62 7.31
CA ASN A 12 -13.68 3.51 5.97
C ASN A 12 -13.09 2.33 5.19
N LEU A 13 -11.77 2.13 5.23
CA LEU A 13 -11.15 0.98 4.58
C LEU A 13 -11.58 -0.33 5.24
N TYR A 14 -11.63 -0.37 6.57
CA TYR A 14 -12.13 -1.54 7.32
C TYR A 14 -13.55 -1.91 6.88
N LYS A 15 -14.47 -0.93 6.87
CA LYS A 15 -15.84 -1.16 6.40
C LYS A 15 -15.86 -1.64 4.95
N ASN A 16 -15.08 -1.01 4.07
CA ASN A 16 -15.00 -1.41 2.67
C ASN A 16 -14.52 -2.87 2.51
N LEU A 17 -13.53 -3.32 3.28
CA LEU A 17 -13.06 -4.71 3.24
C LEU A 17 -14.15 -5.68 3.73
N MET A 18 -14.84 -5.34 4.82
CA MET A 18 -15.96 -6.14 5.33
C MET A 18 -17.11 -6.22 4.31
N ASP A 19 -17.45 -5.11 3.64
CA ASP A 19 -18.48 -5.06 2.59
C ASP A 19 -18.11 -5.92 1.36
N LEU A 20 -16.81 -6.17 1.14
CA LEU A 20 -16.30 -7.09 0.11
C LEU A 20 -16.28 -8.55 0.57
N GLY A 21 -16.66 -8.85 1.82
CA GLY A 21 -16.62 -10.19 2.41
C GLY A 21 -15.22 -10.63 2.88
N ILE A 22 -14.29 -9.69 3.07
CA ILE A 22 -12.93 -9.99 3.54
C ILE A 22 -12.92 -10.03 5.06
N GLU A 23 -12.57 -11.19 5.62
CA GLU A 23 -12.43 -11.35 7.06
C GLU A 23 -11.23 -10.55 7.57
N CYS A 24 -11.50 -9.52 8.38
CA CYS A 24 -10.47 -8.65 8.93
C CYS A 24 -10.87 -8.11 10.31
N GLU A 25 -9.88 -7.65 11.07
CA GLU A 25 -10.06 -7.04 12.39
C GLU A 25 -9.31 -5.71 12.51
N MET A 26 -9.91 -4.76 13.23
CA MET A 26 -9.21 -3.55 13.62
C MET A 26 -8.31 -3.84 14.82
N SER A 27 -7.00 -3.76 14.62
CA SER A 27 -6.07 -3.92 15.73
C SER A 27 -6.13 -2.73 16.70
N LYS A 28 -5.74 -2.99 17.95
CA LYS A 28 -5.52 -1.93 18.95
C LYS A 28 -4.52 -0.92 18.38
N ARG A 29 -4.74 0.38 18.59
CA ARG A 29 -3.81 1.42 18.14
C ARG A 29 -2.57 1.44 19.03
N GLY A 30 -1.44 1.89 18.48
CA GLY A 30 -0.17 1.93 19.19
C GLY A 30 0.52 0.57 19.25
N ILE A 31 0.06 -0.41 18.47
CA ILE A 31 0.78 -1.67 18.32
C ILE A 31 2.03 -1.46 17.48
N ARG A 32 3.02 -2.34 17.64
CA ARG A 32 4.33 -2.17 17.01
C ARG A 32 4.25 -2.19 15.48
N ALA A 33 3.31 -2.94 14.90
CA ALA A 33 3.04 -2.95 13.47
C ALA A 33 2.68 -1.55 12.90
N ASP A 34 2.15 -0.63 13.72
CA ASP A 34 1.89 0.76 13.33
C ASP A 34 3.17 1.51 12.91
N LYS A 35 4.34 1.04 13.36
CA LYS A 35 5.65 1.62 13.01
C LYS A 35 6.12 1.21 11.61
N LEU A 36 5.53 0.18 10.99
CA LEU A 36 5.92 -0.28 9.66
C LEU A 36 5.79 0.86 8.65
N GLN A 37 6.90 1.23 8.01
CA GLN A 37 6.95 2.32 7.04
C GLN A 37 6.46 3.69 7.56
N ASN A 38 6.45 3.92 8.89
CA ASN A 38 6.08 5.20 9.49
C ASN A 38 7.31 6.05 9.88
N PRO A 39 7.62 7.13 9.15
CA PRO A 39 8.56 8.16 9.61
C PRO A 39 8.06 8.89 10.84
N TRP A 40 8.98 9.44 11.64
CA TRP A 40 8.68 10.16 12.88
C TRP A 40 7.77 11.41 12.69
N HIS A 41 7.77 12.02 11.51
CA HIS A 41 6.96 13.18 11.17
C HIS A 41 5.55 12.84 10.62
N ARG A 42 5.19 11.54 10.60
CA ARG A 42 3.88 11.07 10.15
C ARG A 42 3.16 10.34 11.28
N LYS A 43 1.84 10.31 11.19
CA LYS A 43 0.95 9.72 12.19
C LYS A 43 0.37 8.41 11.66
N SER A 44 0.59 7.31 12.38
CA SER A 44 -0.17 6.08 12.09
C SER A 44 -1.64 6.26 12.52
N LEU A 45 -2.55 5.82 11.66
CA LEU A 45 -3.98 5.71 11.96
C LEU A 45 -4.33 4.32 12.52
N GLY A 46 -3.35 3.42 12.60
CA GLY A 46 -3.46 2.05 13.09
C GLY A 46 -3.47 1.02 11.96
N VAL A 47 -3.43 -0.24 12.37
CA VAL A 47 -3.42 -1.40 11.49
C VAL A 47 -4.79 -2.08 11.40
N ILE A 48 -5.09 -2.63 10.23
CA ILE A 48 -6.17 -3.60 10.00
C ILE A 48 -5.49 -4.95 9.74
N LYS A 49 -5.76 -5.95 10.56
CA LYS A 49 -5.25 -7.31 10.33
C LYS A 49 -6.21 -8.07 9.43
N ILE A 50 -5.66 -8.81 8.48
CA ILE A 50 -6.40 -9.66 7.55
C ILE A 50 -6.40 -11.08 8.12
N ASN A 51 -7.59 -11.64 8.29
CA ASN A 51 -7.80 -12.99 8.84
C ASN A 51 -8.32 -13.97 7.77
N SER A 52 -8.38 -13.56 6.51
CA SER A 52 -8.71 -14.42 5.37
C SER A 52 -7.49 -15.15 4.81
N ASP A 53 -7.71 -16.16 3.96
CA ASP A 53 -6.66 -16.82 3.17
C ASP A 53 -6.09 -15.85 2.12
N SER A 54 -5.09 -15.07 2.54
CA SER A 54 -4.47 -13.99 1.78
C SER A 54 -3.00 -13.89 2.17
N PRO A 55 -2.06 -13.71 1.22
CA PRO A 55 -0.66 -13.46 1.56
C PRO A 55 -0.45 -12.11 2.26
N ILE A 56 -1.41 -11.19 2.17
CA ILE A 56 -1.39 -9.93 2.91
C ILE A 56 -1.85 -10.22 4.34
N GLU A 57 -0.96 -10.02 5.32
CA GLU A 57 -1.22 -10.25 6.74
C GLU A 57 -1.95 -9.06 7.39
N PHE A 58 -1.56 -7.84 7.02
CA PHE A 58 -2.16 -6.63 7.58
C PHE A 58 -1.97 -5.41 6.69
N ILE A 59 -2.74 -4.36 6.98
CA ILE A 59 -2.67 -3.07 6.29
C ILE A 59 -2.40 -1.99 7.32
N ASN A 60 -1.23 -1.34 7.24
CA ASN A 60 -0.92 -0.15 8.03
C ASN A 60 -1.34 1.11 7.28
N ILE A 61 -2.05 2.01 7.96
CA ILE A 61 -2.47 3.29 7.37
C ILE A 61 -1.73 4.42 8.06
N ILE A 62 -1.04 5.24 7.28
CA ILE A 62 -0.26 6.38 7.76
C ILE A 62 -0.78 7.66 7.13
N LYS A 63 -0.80 8.73 7.91
CA LYS A 63 -1.22 10.07 7.49
C LYS A 63 -0.11 11.08 7.70
N GLN A 64 0.00 12.00 6.75
CA GLN A 64 0.66 13.29 6.92
C GLN A 64 -0.40 14.39 6.92
N ASP A 65 -0.39 15.23 7.95
CA ASP A 65 -1.27 16.38 8.03
C ASP A 65 -0.85 17.47 7.05
N ARG A 66 -1.78 18.39 6.75
CA ARG A 66 -1.55 19.51 5.84
C ARG A 66 -0.41 20.38 6.39
N SER A 67 0.52 20.78 5.51
CA SER A 67 1.46 21.86 5.78
C SER A 67 1.15 23.10 4.92
N LYS A 68 1.91 24.18 5.10
CA LYS A 68 1.78 25.40 4.30
C LYS A 68 1.81 25.11 2.80
N ASP A 69 2.75 24.27 2.37
CA ASP A 69 3.05 24.02 0.95
C ASP A 69 2.66 22.61 0.48
N SER A 70 2.06 21.78 1.36
CA SER A 70 1.68 20.42 0.98
C SER A 70 0.29 20.01 1.48
N PRO A 71 -0.55 19.42 0.61
CA PRO A 71 -1.84 18.89 1.03
C PRO A 71 -1.65 17.65 1.90
N PRO A 72 -2.65 17.29 2.73
CA PRO A 72 -2.58 16.06 3.50
C PRO A 72 -2.54 14.84 2.58
N ARG A 73 -1.86 13.81 3.07
CA ARG A 73 -1.58 12.57 2.35
C ARG A 73 -1.83 11.36 3.23
N TRP A 74 -2.23 10.27 2.60
CA TRP A 74 -2.43 8.98 3.24
C TRP A 74 -1.65 7.92 2.48
N TRP A 75 -1.01 7.02 3.22
CA TRP A 75 -0.35 5.84 2.68
C TRP A 75 -1.00 4.60 3.26
N TYR A 76 -1.24 3.64 2.38
CA TYR A 76 -1.78 2.33 2.72
C TYR A 76 -0.69 1.31 2.40
N TYR A 77 -0.19 0.65 3.43
CA TYR A 77 0.88 -0.33 3.34
C TYR A 77 0.31 -1.71 3.59
N PHE A 78 0.15 -2.49 2.54
CA PHE A 78 -0.26 -3.89 2.60
C PHE A 78 1.00 -4.72 2.86
N ALA A 79 1.07 -5.33 4.04
CA ALA A 79 2.23 -6.07 4.52
C ALA A 79 2.10 -7.55 4.13
N ILE A 80 3.15 -8.07 3.49
CA ILE A 80 3.25 -9.44 3.01
C ILE A 80 4.47 -10.06 3.68
N PRO A 81 4.31 -10.87 4.74
CA PRO A 81 5.44 -11.45 5.45
C PRO A 81 6.17 -12.47 4.58
N ASP A 82 7.50 -12.39 4.56
CA ASP A 82 8.37 -13.38 3.94
C ASP A 82 9.75 -13.34 4.59
N LYS A 83 10.11 -14.44 5.25
CA LYS A 83 11.40 -14.60 5.94
C LYS A 83 12.58 -14.77 4.97
N SER A 84 12.32 -15.06 3.70
CA SER A 84 13.35 -15.23 2.68
C SER A 84 14.01 -13.90 2.28
N VAL A 85 13.34 -12.77 2.54
CA VAL A 85 13.82 -11.43 2.20
C VAL A 85 15.14 -11.13 2.90
N GLN A 86 16.21 -11.12 2.11
CA GLN A 86 17.57 -10.87 2.56
C GLN A 86 17.82 -9.39 2.94
N SER A 87 18.99 -9.13 3.53
CA SER A 87 19.37 -7.83 4.09
C SER A 87 19.46 -6.70 3.05
N LYS A 88 19.64 -5.46 3.54
CA LYS A 88 19.51 -4.20 2.78
C LYS A 88 20.26 -4.11 1.44
N SER A 89 21.30 -4.90 1.20
CA SER A 89 22.12 -4.79 -0.03
C SER A 89 21.37 -5.16 -1.30
N ASN A 90 20.36 -6.04 -1.20
CA ASN A 90 19.58 -6.56 -2.34
C ASN A 90 18.09 -6.18 -2.21
N GLN A 91 17.82 -4.98 -1.69
CA GLN A 91 16.46 -4.52 -1.51
C GLN A 91 15.72 -4.43 -2.85
N ILE A 92 14.52 -4.99 -2.92
CA ILE A 92 13.64 -4.89 -4.09
C ILE A 92 12.85 -3.59 -3.97
N GLU A 93 12.78 -2.84 -5.07
CA GLU A 93 11.92 -1.68 -5.20
C GLU A 93 11.42 -1.57 -6.64
N VAL A 94 10.09 -1.56 -6.79
CA VAL A 94 9.38 -1.36 -8.06
C VAL A 94 8.28 -0.34 -7.86
N LYS A 95 8.16 0.65 -8.74
CA LYS A 95 7.20 1.74 -8.62
C LYS A 95 6.55 2.07 -9.96
N SER A 96 5.23 2.12 -9.95
CA SER A 96 4.44 2.56 -11.10
C SER A 96 4.57 4.06 -11.35
N ILE A 97 4.61 4.41 -12.64
CA ILE A 97 4.53 5.78 -13.15
C ILE A 97 3.43 5.82 -14.18
N ARG A 98 2.36 6.55 -13.84
CA ARG A 98 1.24 6.83 -14.75
C ARG A 98 1.69 7.80 -15.85
N LYS A 99 1.64 7.36 -17.10
CA LYS A 99 1.82 8.22 -18.28
C LYS A 99 0.47 8.75 -18.72
N LYS A 100 0.31 10.06 -18.73
CA LYS A 100 -0.93 10.75 -19.13
C LYS A 100 -0.83 11.19 -20.59
N THR A 101 -1.97 11.25 -21.28
CA THR A 101 -2.05 11.89 -22.60
C THR A 101 -1.85 13.40 -22.46
N PHE A 102 -0.92 13.98 -23.23
CA PHE A 102 -0.83 15.43 -23.46
C PHE A 102 -1.86 15.82 -24.55
N PRO A 103 -2.49 17.02 -24.52
CA PRO A 103 -2.31 18.13 -23.59
C PRO A 103 -3.40 18.26 -22.51
N VAL A 104 -4.32 17.30 -22.38
CA VAL A 104 -5.47 17.40 -21.45
C VAL A 104 -5.23 16.59 -20.18
N PHE A 105 -5.37 17.23 -19.02
CA PHE A 105 -5.56 16.57 -17.74
C PHE A 105 -6.80 15.66 -17.83
N GLY A 106 -6.64 14.34 -17.99
CA GLY A 106 -7.86 13.50 -18.01
C GLY A 106 -7.75 11.98 -18.10
N LYS A 107 -6.73 11.37 -18.71
CA LYS A 107 -6.69 9.90 -18.84
C LYS A 107 -5.27 9.34 -18.72
N VAL A 108 -5.11 8.30 -17.91
CA VAL A 108 -3.88 7.51 -17.86
C VAL A 108 -3.85 6.63 -19.10
N LYS A 109 -2.81 6.74 -19.92
CA LYS A 109 -2.64 5.98 -21.16
C LYS A 109 -1.96 4.64 -20.91
N SER A 110 -0.95 4.66 -20.04
CA SER A 110 -0.13 3.50 -19.73
C SER A 110 0.54 3.65 -18.36
N ILE A 111 1.01 2.52 -17.84
CA ILE A 111 1.85 2.43 -16.67
C ILE A 111 3.26 2.06 -17.11
N GLU A 112 4.26 2.79 -16.62
CA GLU A 112 5.67 2.39 -16.68
C GLU A 112 6.10 1.95 -15.27
N TRP A 113 6.73 0.78 -15.15
CA TRP A 113 7.24 0.29 -13.87
C TRP A 113 8.74 0.59 -13.75
N LYS A 114 9.08 1.60 -12.95
CA LYS A 114 10.47 1.85 -12.57
C LYS A 114 10.94 0.84 -11.55
N HIS A 115 12.17 0.39 -11.69
CA HIS A 115 12.78 -0.57 -10.79
C HIS A 115 14.22 -0.20 -10.47
N ASN A 116 14.76 -0.82 -9.42
CA ASN A 116 16.20 -0.83 -9.18
C ASN A 116 16.85 -2.08 -9.82
N ASN A 117 18.16 -2.21 -9.64
CA ASN A 117 18.96 -3.29 -10.26
C ASN A 117 18.55 -4.71 -9.83
N TYR A 118 17.84 -4.86 -8.71
CA TYR A 118 17.43 -6.17 -8.18
C TYR A 118 15.99 -6.55 -8.53
N SER A 119 15.27 -5.66 -9.21
CA SER A 119 13.81 -5.79 -9.37
C SER A 119 13.34 -5.77 -10.82
N GLU A 120 14.24 -5.97 -11.78
CA GLU A 120 13.91 -5.98 -13.21
C GLU A 120 12.92 -7.09 -13.57
N ASN A 121 13.16 -8.32 -13.11
CA ASN A 121 12.25 -9.45 -13.37
C ASN A 121 10.84 -9.14 -12.82
N LEU A 122 10.75 -8.61 -11.60
CA LEU A 122 9.48 -8.24 -10.98
C LEU A 122 8.76 -7.14 -11.78
N ALA A 123 9.48 -6.12 -12.23
CA ALA A 123 8.92 -5.05 -13.06
C ALA A 123 8.47 -5.55 -14.44
N ASN A 124 9.18 -6.51 -15.04
CA ASN A 124 8.79 -7.14 -16.29
C ASN A 124 7.49 -7.95 -16.12
N LYS A 125 7.36 -8.74 -15.04
CA LYS A 125 6.12 -9.43 -14.68
C LYS A 125 4.96 -8.44 -14.56
N PHE A 126 5.13 -7.32 -13.86
CA PHE A 126 4.08 -6.30 -13.71
C PHE A 126 3.75 -5.57 -15.02
N THR A 127 4.75 -5.31 -15.86
CA THR A 127 4.54 -4.64 -17.15
C THR A 127 3.68 -5.48 -18.09
N GLN A 128 3.83 -6.80 -18.07
CA GLN A 128 3.07 -7.74 -18.89
C GLN A 128 1.66 -8.06 -18.35
N ASP A 129 1.34 -7.63 -17.13
CA ASP A 129 0.11 -7.98 -16.44
C ASP A 129 -0.96 -6.87 -16.55
N ASN A 130 -2.00 -7.13 -17.33
CA ASN A 130 -3.06 -6.16 -17.59
C ASN A 130 -3.86 -5.79 -16.33
N ASP A 131 -4.06 -6.72 -15.39
CA ASP A 131 -4.84 -6.47 -14.17
C ASP A 131 -4.06 -5.54 -13.24
N ILE A 132 -2.75 -5.80 -13.09
CA ILE A 132 -1.84 -5.00 -12.26
C ILE A 132 -1.70 -3.58 -12.83
N ASN A 133 -1.58 -3.45 -14.15
CA ASN A 133 -1.55 -2.16 -14.81
C ASN A 133 -2.88 -1.41 -14.62
N SER A 134 -4.03 -2.07 -14.78
CA SER A 134 -5.35 -1.48 -14.58
C SER A 134 -5.56 -1.01 -13.14
N LEU A 135 -5.14 -1.82 -12.16
CA LEU A 135 -5.13 -1.46 -10.74
C LEU A 135 -4.39 -0.13 -10.53
N ALA A 136 -3.16 -0.01 -11.01
CA ALA A 136 -2.34 1.20 -10.84
C ALA A 136 -2.91 2.43 -11.59
N MET A 137 -3.67 2.23 -12.67
CA MET A 137 -4.40 3.32 -13.32
C MET A 137 -5.52 3.84 -12.41
N ASP A 138 -6.30 2.94 -11.81
CA ASP A 138 -7.50 3.25 -11.03
C ASP A 138 -7.19 3.79 -9.64
N ILE A 139 -6.29 3.13 -8.91
CA ILE A 139 -6.05 3.43 -7.49
C ILE A 139 -4.88 4.40 -7.27
N GLY A 140 -4.16 4.73 -8.34
CA GLY A 140 -3.00 5.61 -8.30
C GLY A 140 -1.68 4.86 -8.23
N ASN A 141 -0.61 5.60 -7.95
CA ASN A 141 0.73 5.02 -7.99
C ASN A 141 0.89 3.97 -6.89
N VAL A 142 1.18 2.75 -7.32
CA VAL A 142 1.57 1.60 -6.51
C VAL A 142 3.09 1.52 -6.45
N LYS A 143 3.64 1.25 -5.27
CA LYS A 143 5.06 0.93 -5.04
C LYS A 143 5.15 -0.40 -4.30
N ILE A 144 6.04 -1.27 -4.73
CA ILE A 144 6.39 -2.52 -4.07
C ILE A 144 7.81 -2.37 -3.54
N GLN A 145 8.02 -2.74 -2.29
CA GLN A 145 9.33 -2.67 -1.66
C GLN A 145 9.55 -3.86 -0.75
N SER A 146 10.73 -4.50 -0.81
CA SER A 146 11.12 -5.45 0.22
C SER A 146 11.58 -4.71 1.47
N VAL A 147 11.18 -5.21 2.64
CA VAL A 147 11.43 -4.60 3.94
C VAL A 147 11.99 -5.67 4.85
N ASN A 148 13.17 -5.40 5.38
CA ASN A 148 13.72 -6.11 6.52
C ASN A 148 14.07 -5.05 7.56
N LYS A 149 13.17 -4.85 8.52
CA LYS A 149 13.28 -3.79 9.51
C LYS A 149 12.94 -4.29 10.89
N ASP A 150 13.89 -4.06 11.79
CA ASP A 150 13.71 -4.28 13.21
C ASP A 150 13.19 -3.01 13.89
N PHE A 151 12.14 -3.15 14.70
CA PHE A 151 11.46 -2.10 15.45
C PHE A 151 11.59 -2.35 16.95
N SER A 152 12.82 -2.47 17.48
CA SER A 152 13.20 -2.71 18.88
C SER A 152 12.65 -3.98 19.53
N GLU A 153 11.42 -4.38 19.24
CA GLU A 153 10.67 -5.49 19.85
C GLU A 153 9.69 -6.13 18.84
N TYR A 154 9.82 -5.79 17.55
CA TYR A 154 9.03 -6.35 16.45
C TYR A 154 9.89 -6.24 15.19
N THR A 155 10.15 -7.37 14.53
CA THR A 155 10.85 -7.37 13.26
C THR A 155 9.87 -7.72 12.16
N PHE A 156 9.79 -6.90 11.12
CA PHE A 156 9.06 -7.23 9.91
C PHE A 156 10.07 -7.54 8.80
N THR A 157 9.92 -8.73 8.23
CA THR A 157 10.69 -9.22 7.09
C THR A 157 9.71 -9.69 6.03
N GLY A 158 9.75 -9.09 4.85
CA GLY A 158 8.80 -9.37 3.78
C GLY A 158 8.71 -8.24 2.76
N TYR A 159 7.54 -8.08 2.16
CA TYR A 159 7.24 -7.05 1.17
C TYR A 159 6.14 -6.11 1.65
N THR A 160 6.13 -4.90 1.10
CA THR A 160 5.02 -3.96 1.28
C THR A 160 4.55 -3.45 -0.08
N ILE A 161 3.24 -3.50 -0.30
CA ILE A 161 2.58 -2.74 -1.38
C ILE A 161 2.12 -1.42 -0.78
N GLU A 162 2.66 -0.31 -1.28
CA GLU A 162 2.31 1.06 -0.91
C GLU A 162 1.39 1.68 -1.95
N ILE A 163 0.28 2.26 -1.48
CA ILE A 163 -0.61 3.12 -2.27
C ILE A 163 -0.69 4.49 -1.59
N GLU A 164 -0.33 5.55 -2.32
CA GLU A 164 -0.42 6.95 -1.87
C GLU A 164 -1.72 7.60 -2.34
N ARG A 165 -2.46 8.23 -1.41
CA ARG A 165 -3.62 9.09 -1.69
C ARG A 165 -3.33 10.53 -1.27
N LYS A 166 -3.74 11.50 -2.09
CA LYS A 166 -3.58 12.94 -1.87
C LYS A 166 -4.96 13.61 -1.90
N THR A 167 -5.05 14.77 -1.25
CA THR A 167 -6.29 15.55 -1.25
C THR A 167 -6.66 16.00 -2.67
N GLY A 168 -7.87 15.66 -3.13
CA GLY A 168 -8.38 15.90 -4.48
C GLY A 168 -8.81 14.62 -5.18
N ASP A 169 -8.04 13.54 -4.98
CA ASP A 169 -8.48 12.16 -5.21
C ASP A 169 -9.27 11.70 -3.97
N ASN A 170 -10.19 10.74 -4.10
CA ASN A 170 -10.99 10.21 -2.97
C ASN A 170 -10.12 10.06 -1.71
N LYS A 171 -10.44 10.85 -0.67
CA LYS A 171 -9.60 11.04 0.55
C LYS A 171 -9.24 9.71 1.22
N THR A 172 -10.02 8.67 0.98
CA THR A 172 -9.84 7.33 1.52
C THR A 172 -9.70 6.31 0.40
N LEU A 173 -8.83 5.33 0.61
CA LEU A 173 -8.75 4.17 -0.28
C LEU A 173 -10.05 3.37 -0.13
N SER A 174 -10.71 3.11 -1.26
CA SER A 174 -11.79 2.16 -1.38
C SER A 174 -11.42 1.21 -2.49
N LEU A 175 -11.54 -0.09 -2.23
CA LEU A 175 -11.28 -1.16 -3.16
C LEU A 175 -12.60 -1.75 -3.64
N ASN A 176 -12.59 -2.31 -4.85
CA ASN A 176 -13.56 -3.31 -5.26
C ASN A 176 -12.92 -4.72 -5.21
N ILE A 177 -13.74 -5.76 -5.41
CA ILE A 177 -13.27 -7.15 -5.30
C ILE A 177 -12.15 -7.48 -6.29
N ASN A 178 -12.22 -6.96 -7.52
CA ASN A 178 -11.18 -7.17 -8.53
C ASN A 178 -9.87 -6.53 -8.10
N GLN A 179 -9.92 -5.32 -7.54
CA GLN A 179 -8.73 -4.63 -7.03
C GLN A 179 -8.10 -5.36 -5.85
N TRP A 180 -8.91 -5.91 -4.94
CA TRP A 180 -8.41 -6.78 -3.86
C TRP A 180 -7.75 -8.05 -4.40
N ASN A 181 -8.37 -8.71 -5.38
CA ASN A 181 -7.81 -9.90 -6.01
C ASN A 181 -6.48 -9.59 -6.72
N THR A 182 -6.38 -8.44 -7.39
CA THR A 182 -5.12 -8.00 -8.01
C THR A 182 -4.05 -7.68 -6.98
N LEU A 183 -4.39 -7.11 -5.81
CA LEU A 183 -3.43 -6.92 -4.73
C LEU A 183 -2.89 -8.26 -4.19
N ASN A 184 -3.74 -9.27 -4.07
CA ASN A 184 -3.32 -10.64 -3.72
C ASN A 184 -2.45 -11.27 -4.81
N LYS A 185 -2.77 -11.04 -6.10
CA LYS A 185 -1.94 -11.46 -7.23
C LYS A 185 -0.54 -10.85 -7.16
N ILE A 186 -0.44 -9.54 -6.90
CA ILE A 186 0.84 -8.86 -6.68
C ILE A 186 1.60 -9.50 -5.52
N ALA A 187 0.90 -9.74 -4.40
CA ALA A 187 1.51 -10.34 -3.22
C ALA A 187 2.08 -11.74 -3.50
N ASN A 188 1.33 -12.58 -4.21
CA ASN A 188 1.81 -13.90 -4.65
C ASN A 188 2.99 -13.82 -5.61
N ILE A 189 3.02 -12.84 -6.52
CA ILE A 189 4.18 -12.62 -7.40
C ILE A 189 5.42 -12.22 -6.59
N CYS A 190 5.27 -11.49 -5.49
CA CYS A 190 6.39 -11.14 -4.62
C CYS A 190 6.97 -12.36 -3.88
N LEU A 191 6.16 -13.36 -3.57
CA LEU A 191 6.56 -14.58 -2.86
C LEU A 191 7.18 -15.65 -3.78
N ASN A 192 7.13 -15.47 -5.10
CA ASN A 192 7.55 -16.44 -6.13
C ASN A 192 8.70 -15.93 -7.02
#